data_AF-T0Y358-F1
#
_entry.id   AF-T0Y358-F1
#
_cell.length_a   1.000
_cell.length_b   1.000
_cell.length_c   1.000
_cell.angle_alpha   90.00
_cell.angle_beta   90.00
_cell.angle_gamma   90.00
#
_symmetry.space_group_name_H-M   'P 1'
#
loop_
_entity.id
_entity.type
_entity.pdbx_description
1 polymer ?
#
loop_
_entity_poly.entity_id
_entity_poly.type
_entity_poly.pdbx_seq_one_letter_code
_entity_poly.pdbx_strand_id
1 'polypeptide(L)'
;YGPVPFDQLLDRRLLLLNLAKGALGTEAANFLGAIFLTQLWSALQERKNAQATPTYLVVDEFHNYLIPAFADMLSEGARVGLHVIAVTQYLNRIPEKIRAAWVGNVDAWAFFSLGAEDMADAWTLV
;
A
#
# COMPACT_ATOMS: atom_id res chain seq x y z
N TYR A 1 10.24 2.84 -26.17
CA TYR A 1 10.48 2.15 -24.89
C TYR A 1 9.45 1.03 -24.78
N GLY A 2 9.88 -0.22 -24.62
CA GLY A 2 8.97 -1.37 -24.47
C GLY A 2 8.40 -1.47 -23.05
N PRO A 3 7.47 -2.41 -22.80
CA PRO A 3 6.97 -2.68 -21.46
C PRO A 3 8.12 -3.05 -20.52
N VAL A 4 8.10 -2.53 -19.29
CA VAL A 4 9.08 -2.85 -18.25
C VAL A 4 8.47 -3.91 -17.33
N PRO A 5 9.05 -5.12 -17.25
CA PRO A 5 8.62 -6.15 -16.31
C PRO A 5 8.75 -5.72 -14.83
N PHE A 6 7.90 -6.26 -13.96
CA PHE A 6 7.90 -5.88 -12.53
C PHE A 6 9.17 -6.28 -11.79
N ASP A 7 9.79 -7.41 -12.11
CA ASP A 7 11.11 -7.80 -11.57
C ASP A 7 12.18 -6.74 -11.88
N GLN A 8 12.15 -6.15 -13.08
CA GLN A 8 13.06 -5.06 -13.43
C GLN A 8 12.69 -3.73 -12.78
N LEU A 9 11.41 -3.49 -12.46
CA LEU A 9 10.99 -2.30 -11.71
C LEU A 9 11.55 -2.30 -10.30
N LEU A 10 11.65 -3.49 -9.70
CA LEU A 10 12.15 -3.70 -8.35
C LEU A 10 13.65 -3.40 -8.21
N ASP A 11 14.40 -3.44 -9.31
CA ASP A 11 15.81 -3.05 -9.37
C ASP A 11 16.01 -1.53 -9.62
N ARG A 12 14.93 -0.76 -9.84
CA ARG A 12 15.02 0.69 -10.08
C ARG A 12 14.91 1.50 -8.79
N ARG A 13 15.58 2.66 -8.76
CA ARG A 13 15.70 3.49 -7.54
C ARG A 13 14.42 4.21 -7.11
N LEU A 14 13.53 4.56 -8.06
CA LEU A 14 12.28 5.26 -7.78
C LEU A 14 11.27 5.09 -8.92
N LEU A 15 10.03 4.73 -8.59
CA LEU A 15 8.89 4.72 -9.50
C LEU A 15 7.83 5.67 -8.94
N LEU A 16 7.30 6.55 -9.80
CA LEU A 16 6.15 7.39 -9.49
C LEU A 16 4.99 6.94 -10.38
N LEU A 17 3.95 6.37 -9.76
CA LEU A 17 2.72 5.99 -10.44
C LEU A 17 1.69 7.11 -10.30
N ASN A 18 1.54 7.93 -11.33
CA ASN A 18 0.56 9.02 -11.32
C ASN A 18 -0.83 8.49 -11.73
N LEU A 19 -1.73 8.35 -10.76
CA LEU A 19 -3.13 7.94 -10.93
C LEU A 19 -4.08 9.15 -10.83
N ALA A 20 -3.76 10.26 -11.50
CA ALA A 20 -4.57 11.48 -11.47
C ALA A 20 -6.04 11.20 -11.87
N LYS A 21 -6.93 11.19 -10.87
CA LYS A 21 -8.36 10.92 -11.02
C LYS A 21 -9.06 11.87 -12.00
N GLY A 22 -8.58 13.11 -12.13
CA GLY A 22 -9.13 14.09 -13.08
C GLY A 22 -8.92 13.71 -14.55
N ALA A 23 -7.83 13.01 -14.88
CA ALA A 23 -7.53 12.59 -16.26
C ALA A 23 -8.04 11.18 -16.57
N LEU A 24 -7.93 10.26 -15.59
CA LEU A 24 -8.27 8.84 -15.78
C LEU A 24 -9.71 8.51 -15.39
N GLY A 25 -10.36 9.35 -14.59
CA GLY A 25 -11.57 8.99 -13.85
C GLY A 25 -11.25 8.20 -12.59
N THR A 26 -12.06 8.39 -11.55
CA THR A 26 -11.83 7.79 -10.22
C THR A 26 -11.80 6.26 -10.25
N GLU A 27 -12.77 5.64 -10.92
CA GLU A 27 -12.89 4.18 -10.96
C GLU A 27 -11.72 3.52 -11.69
N ALA A 28 -11.36 4.04 -12.86
CA ALA A 28 -10.22 3.53 -13.63
C ALA A 28 -8.89 3.76 -12.90
N ALA A 29 -8.70 4.92 -12.27
CA ALA A 29 -7.51 5.19 -11.45
C ALA A 29 -7.39 4.18 -10.29
N ASN A 30 -8.47 3.94 -9.55
CA ASN A 30 -8.51 2.98 -8.45
C ASN A 30 -8.24 1.56 -8.95
N PHE A 31 -8.86 1.16 -10.06
CA PHE A 31 -8.68 -0.16 -10.66
C PHE A 31 -7.24 -0.40 -11.14
N LEU A 32 -6.64 0.58 -11.82
CA LEU A 32 -5.24 0.49 -12.26
C LEU A 32 -4.27 0.41 -11.08
N GLY A 33 -4.52 1.18 -10.02
CA GLY A 33 -3.75 1.10 -8.78
C GLY A 33 -3.85 -0.28 -8.14
N ALA A 34 -5.06 -0.85 -8.04
CA ALA A 34 -5.29 -2.18 -7.51
C ALA A 34 -4.55 -3.28 -8.31
N ILE A 35 -4.61 -3.23 -9.64
CA ILE A 35 -3.85 -4.14 -10.50
C ILE A 35 -2.35 -3.98 -10.26
N PHE A 36 -1.84 -2.75 -10.25
CA PHE A 36 -0.42 -2.48 -10.05
C PHE A 36 0.09 -3.06 -8.73
N LEU A 37 -0.65 -2.85 -7.63
CA LEU A 37 -0.30 -3.33 -6.31
C LEU A 37 -0.31 -4.86 -6.23
N THR A 38 -1.29 -5.50 -6.88
CA THR A 38 -1.38 -6.97 -6.96
C THR A 38 -0.18 -7.55 -7.71
N GLN A 39 0.18 -6.96 -8.85
CA GLN A 39 1.32 -7.38 -9.67
C GLN A 39 2.65 -7.14 -8.95
N LEU A 40 2.78 -6.01 -8.25
CA LEU A 40 3.94 -5.69 -7.41
C LEU A 40 4.10 -6.74 -6.31
N TRP A 41 3.02 -7.11 -5.63
CA TRP A 41 3.04 -8.14 -4.59
C TRP A 41 3.44 -9.51 -5.14
N SER A 42 2.92 -9.91 -6.30
CA SER A 42 3.33 -11.16 -6.96
C SER A 42 4.84 -11.16 -7.26
N ALA A 43 5.34 -10.08 -7.86
CA ALA A 43 6.76 -9.96 -8.22
C ALA A 43 7.70 -9.97 -7.00
N LEU A 44 7.27 -9.37 -5.88
CA LEU A 44 8.01 -9.41 -4.62
C LEU A 44 8.12 -10.82 -4.05
N GLN A 45 7.03 -11.59 -4.09
CA GLN A 45 7.00 -12.98 -3.61
C GLN A 45 7.86 -13.94 -4.47
N GLU A 46 7.98 -13.66 -5.77
CA GLU A 46 8.77 -14.48 -6.70
C GLU A 46 10.29 -14.22 -6.63
N ARG A 47 10.74 -13.22 -5.85
CA ARG A 47 12.17 -12.92 -5.69
C ARG A 47 12.93 -14.11 -5.09
N LYS A 48 13.89 -14.66 -5.85
CA LYS A 48 14.69 -15.84 -5.46
C LYS A 48 15.87 -15.56 -4.52
N ASN A 49 16.32 -14.30 -4.38
CA ASN A 49 17.55 -13.96 -3.65
C ASN A 49 17.29 -13.32 -2.29
N ALA A 50 17.96 -13.88 -1.26
CA ALA A 50 17.81 -13.58 0.17
C ALA A 50 18.42 -12.25 0.64
N GLN A 51 19.02 -11.45 -0.25
CA GLN A 51 19.27 -10.03 0.03
C GLN A 51 18.08 -9.25 -0.49
N ALA A 52 17.00 -9.25 0.30
CA ALA A 52 15.80 -8.50 -0.03
C ALA A 52 16.13 -7.00 -0.03
N THR A 53 16.45 -6.45 -1.20
CA THR A 53 16.63 -5.02 -1.36
C THR A 53 15.39 -4.32 -0.81
N PRO A 54 15.54 -3.46 0.21
CA PRO A 54 14.41 -2.78 0.82
C PRO A 54 13.60 -2.04 -0.25
N THR A 55 12.32 -2.34 -0.31
CA THR A 55 11.37 -1.76 -1.25
C THR A 55 10.34 -0.99 -0.45
N TYR A 56 10.32 0.34 -0.63
CA TYR A 56 9.38 1.21 0.05
C TYR A 56 8.19 1.49 -0.87
N LEU A 57 7.01 1.08 -0.44
CA LEU A 57 5.75 1.37 -1.11
C LEU A 57 5.04 2.48 -0.33
N VAL A 58 4.93 3.65 -0.94
CA VAL A 58 4.14 4.76 -0.41
C VAL A 58 2.81 4.80 -1.14
N VAL A 59 1.72 4.68 -0.40
CA VAL A 59 0.36 4.70 -0.94
C VAL A 59 -0.38 5.88 -0.33
N ASP A 60 -0.52 6.93 -1.13
CA ASP A 60 -1.42 8.02 -0.80
C ASP A 60 -2.87 7.60 -0.99
N GLU A 61 -3.77 8.18 -0.20
CA GLU A 61 -5.20 7.92 -0.25
C GLU A 61 -5.55 6.42 -0.20
N PHE A 62 -4.88 5.68 0.68
CA PHE A 62 -4.87 4.22 0.81
C PHE A 62 -6.27 3.58 0.83
N HIS A 63 -7.26 4.25 1.42
CA HIS A 63 -8.65 3.78 1.43
C HIS A 63 -9.26 3.58 0.02
N ASN A 64 -8.64 4.07 -1.04
CA ASN A 64 -9.07 3.81 -2.42
C ASN A 64 -8.57 2.47 -2.98
N TYR A 65 -7.60 1.84 -2.32
CA TYR A 65 -6.90 0.66 -2.84
C TYR A 65 -7.03 -0.56 -1.91
N LEU A 66 -8.15 -0.71 -1.21
CA LEU A 66 -8.38 -1.73 -0.18
C LEU A 66 -8.56 -3.16 -0.74
N ILE A 67 -7.56 -3.66 -1.45
CA ILE A 67 -7.55 -5.01 -2.02
C ILE A 67 -7.19 -6.07 -0.98
N PRO A 68 -7.70 -7.31 -1.08
CA PRO A 68 -7.40 -8.38 -0.13
C PRO A 68 -5.90 -8.65 0.07
N ALA A 69 -5.12 -8.52 -1.01
CA ALA A 69 -3.67 -8.72 -0.99
C ALA A 69 -2.93 -7.76 -0.05
N PHE A 70 -3.51 -6.60 0.31
CA PHE A 70 -2.86 -5.68 1.24
C PHE A 70 -2.70 -6.26 2.65
N ALA A 71 -3.66 -7.07 3.11
CA ALA A 71 -3.51 -7.72 4.42
C ALA A 71 -2.26 -8.61 4.43
N ASP A 72 -2.00 -9.31 3.32
CA ASP A 72 -0.84 -10.17 3.16
C ASP A 72 0.44 -9.33 2.98
N MET A 73 0.38 -8.21 2.24
CA MET A 73 1.51 -7.26 2.12
C MET A 73 1.93 -6.69 3.48
N LEU A 74 0.96 -6.35 4.35
CA LEU A 74 1.23 -5.85 5.70
C LEU A 74 1.80 -6.95 6.61
N SER A 75 1.27 -8.17 6.52
CA SER A 75 1.64 -9.28 7.42
C SER A 75 2.91 -10.01 7.00
N GLU A 76 3.19 -10.10 5.71
CA GLU A 76 4.29 -10.90 5.15
C GLU A 76 5.35 -10.05 4.43
N GLY A 77 5.11 -8.75 4.24
CA GLY A 77 5.99 -7.86 3.47
C GLY A 77 7.43 -7.84 3.96
N ALA A 78 7.65 -7.92 5.28
CA ALA A 78 8.99 -7.92 5.87
C ALA A 78 9.85 -9.10 5.36
N ARG A 79 9.26 -10.27 5.08
CA ARG A 79 9.98 -11.45 4.55
C ARG A 79 10.60 -11.20 3.17
N VAL A 80 9.99 -10.30 2.40
CA VAL A 80 10.42 -9.96 1.03
C VAL A 80 11.04 -8.56 0.95
N GLY A 81 11.31 -7.92 2.09
CA GLY A 81 11.89 -6.58 2.18
C GLY A 81 10.94 -5.45 1.76
N LEU A 82 9.63 -5.68 1.79
CA LEU A 82 8.62 -4.64 1.53
C LEU A 82 8.32 -3.86 2.81
N HIS A 83 8.38 -2.53 2.71
CA HIS A 83 7.96 -1.59 3.74
C HIS A 83 6.83 -0.73 3.18
N VAL A 84 5.71 -0.66 3.90
CA VAL A 84 4.51 0.07 3.44
C VAL A 84 4.34 1.34 4.26
N ILE A 85 4.12 2.45 3.58
CA ILE A 85 3.69 3.73 4.16
C ILE A 85 2.32 4.03 3.56
N ALA A 86 1.27 3.82 4.35
CA ALA A 86 -0.11 4.05 3.94
C ALA A 86 -0.64 5.36 4.54
N VAL A 87 -1.15 6.25 3.71
CA VAL A 87 -1.75 7.52 4.12
C VAL A 87 -3.26 7.44 3.87
N THR A 88 -4.07 7.74 4.88
CA THR A 88 -5.53 7.77 4.73
C THR A 88 -6.17 8.78 5.67
N GLN A 89 -7.28 9.35 5.21
CA GLN A 89 -8.16 10.20 6.02
C GLN A 89 -9.45 9.50 6.47
N TYR A 90 -9.70 8.26 6.04
CA TYR A 90 -10.93 7.52 6.37
C TYR A 90 -10.62 6.14 6.96
N LEU A 91 -10.39 6.10 8.28
CA LEU A 91 -10.11 4.84 8.99
C LEU A 91 -11.34 3.92 9.05
N ASN A 92 -12.52 4.51 9.17
CA ASN A 92 -13.81 3.82 9.15
C ASN A 92 -14.13 3.09 7.83
N ARG A 93 -13.44 3.40 6.73
CA ARG A 93 -13.63 2.75 5.43
C ARG A 93 -12.77 1.51 5.23
N ILE A 94 -11.87 1.21 6.15
CA ILE A 94 -10.96 0.06 6.05
C ILE A 94 -11.70 -1.21 6.50
N PRO A 95 -11.79 -2.26 5.65
CA PRO A 95 -12.39 -3.53 6.01
C PRO A 95 -11.69 -4.17 7.20
N GLU A 96 -12.46 -4.87 8.03
CA GLU A 96 -12.00 -5.46 9.29
C GLU A 96 -10.74 -6.34 9.11
N LYS A 97 -10.68 -7.17 8.05
CA LYS A 97 -9.50 -8.00 7.76
C LYS A 97 -8.23 -7.18 7.57
N ILE A 98 -8.31 -6.09 6.80
CA ILE A 98 -7.17 -5.20 6.54
C ILE A 98 -6.82 -4.42 7.80
N ARG A 99 -7.84 -3.96 8.55
CA ARG A 99 -7.65 -3.26 9.82
C ARG A 99 -6.91 -4.14 10.84
N ALA A 100 -7.30 -5.41 10.98
CA ALA A 100 -6.63 -6.35 11.88
C ALA A 100 -5.15 -6.56 11.48
N ALA A 101 -4.87 -6.73 10.18
CA ALA A 101 -3.50 -6.83 9.68
C ALA A 101 -2.70 -5.54 9.90
N TRP A 102 -3.34 -4.38 9.74
CA TRP A 102 -2.72 -3.08 9.98
C TRP A 102 -2.31 -2.94 11.45
N VAL A 103 -3.26 -3.11 12.39
CA VAL A 103 -3.00 -2.98 13.83
C VAL A 103 -1.95 -3.98 14.31
N GLY A 104 -1.95 -5.21 13.77
CA GLY A 104 -1.02 -6.24 14.18
C GLY A 104 0.42 -6.10 13.64
N ASN A 105 0.64 -5.36 12.54
CA ASN A 105 1.92 -5.38 11.82
C ASN A 105 2.52 -3.98 11.54
N VAL A 106 1.87 -2.89 11.95
CA VAL A 106 2.41 -1.54 11.75
C VAL A 106 3.15 -1.05 13.00
N ASP A 107 4.46 -0.83 12.82
CA ASP A 107 5.38 -0.44 13.88
C ASP A 107 5.33 1.06 14.24
N ALA A 108 4.87 1.91 13.33
CA ALA A 108 4.89 3.35 13.49
C ALA A 108 3.62 4.02 12.96
N TRP A 109 3.06 4.91 13.77
CA TRP A 109 1.86 5.68 13.45
C TRP A 109 2.18 7.18 13.49
N ALA A 110 1.71 7.90 12.47
CA ALA A 110 1.78 9.35 12.41
C ALA A 110 0.37 9.90 12.22
N PHE A 111 -0.07 10.75 13.16
CA PHE A 111 -1.37 11.39 13.12
C PHE A 111 -1.20 12.87 12.82
N PHE A 112 -1.91 13.37 11.81
CA PHE A 112 -1.94 14.77 11.41
C PHE A 112 -3.32 15.33 11.74
N SER A 113 -3.41 16.61 12.12
CA SER A 113 -4.63 17.28 12.62
C SER A 113 -5.92 16.71 12.04
N LEU A 114 -6.52 15.79 12.79
CA LEU A 114 -7.75 15.10 12.43
C LEU A 114 -8.96 15.99 12.74
N GLY A 115 -10.04 15.86 11.96
CA GLY A 115 -11.33 16.43 12.36
C GLY A 115 -11.79 15.80 13.70
N ALA A 116 -12.64 16.49 14.46
CA ALA A 116 -13.05 16.03 15.80
C ALA A 116 -13.65 14.60 15.82
N GLU A 117 -14.29 14.17 14.73
CA GLU A 117 -14.87 12.82 14.58
C GLU A 117 -13.81 11.73 14.35
N ASP A 118 -12.72 12.03 13.64
CA ASP A 118 -11.67 11.07 13.29
C ASP A 118 -10.68 10.81 14.44
N MET A 119 -10.62 11.71 15.43
CA MET A 119 -9.80 11.53 16.65
C MET A 119 -10.25 10.32 17.48
N ALA A 120 -11.56 10.05 17.54
CA ALA A 120 -12.09 8.92 18.31
C ALA A 120 -11.67 7.58 17.69
N ASP A 121 -11.78 7.45 16.37
CA ASP A 121 -11.36 6.26 15.63
C ASP A 121 -9.84 6.04 15.73
N ALA A 122 -9.04 7.11 15.60
CA ALA A 122 -7.59 7.04 15.76
C ALA A 122 -7.17 6.51 17.14
N TRP A 123 -7.85 6.93 18.20
CA TRP A 123 -7.58 6.47 19.57
C TRP A 123 -7.93 4.99 19.80
N THR A 124 -8.76 4.39 18.95
CA THR A 124 -9.06 2.94 19.04
C THR A 124 -8.02 2.04 18.36
N LEU A 125 -7.15 2.61 17.53
CA LEU A 125 -6.09 1.89 16.81
C LEU A 125 -4.76 1.83 17.58
N VAL A 126 -4.59 2.71 18.57
CA VAL A 126 -3.43 2.78 19.49
C VAL A 126 -3.82 2.18 20.84
#